data_AF-A0A7L3HPP7-F1
#
_entry.id   AF-A0A7L3HPP7-F1
#
_cell.length_a   1.000
_cell.length_b   1.000
_cell.length_c   1.000
_cell.angle_alpha   90.00
_cell.angle_beta   90.00
_cell.angle_gamma   90.00
#
_symmetry.space_group_name_H-M   'P 1'
#
loop_
_entity.id
_entity.type
_entity.pdbx_description
1 polymer ?
#
loop_
_entity_poly.entity_id
_entity_poly.type
_entity_poly.pdbx_seq_one_letter_code
_entity_poly.pdbx_strand_id
1 'polypeptide(L)'
;MAPETLSETRKIFSGKALDVWAMGITLYCFVFGQCPFMDERILSLHNKIKTQTLEFPDQPEITDFLKDLITRMLDKNPESRISVPEIKVLTQKVLCNNLSQEISGPSPLREPGRGEKLREWRPR
;
A
#
# COMPACT_ATOMS: atom_id res chain seq x y z
N MET A 1 -18.15 -0.21 1.52
CA MET A 1 -18.80 1.02 2.02
C MET A 1 -17.93 1.62 3.11
N ALA A 2 -17.83 2.95 3.17
CA ALA A 2 -17.15 3.62 4.29
C ALA A 2 -18.05 3.65 5.54
N PRO A 3 -17.50 3.59 6.76
CA PRO A 3 -18.27 3.43 8.00
C PRO A 3 -19.30 4.54 8.23
N GLU A 4 -18.98 5.77 7.84
CA GLU A 4 -19.87 6.92 8.00
C GLU A 4 -21.17 6.79 7.18
N THR A 5 -21.14 6.07 6.06
CA THR A 5 -22.32 5.83 5.20
C THR A 5 -23.29 4.79 5.77
N LEU A 6 -22.87 4.05 6.80
CA LEU A 6 -23.64 2.99 7.45
C LEU A 6 -24.35 3.48 8.73
N SER A 7 -24.24 4.77 9.04
CA SER A 7 -24.92 5.39 10.17
C SER A 7 -26.26 5.97 9.72
N GLU A 8 -27.30 5.84 10.55
CA GLU A 8 -28.65 6.38 10.30
C GLU A 8 -28.73 7.92 10.39
N THR A 9 -27.61 8.58 10.67
CA THR A 9 -27.55 10.04 10.81
C THR A 9 -27.52 10.70 9.44
N ARG A 10 -28.42 11.66 9.22
CA ARG A 10 -28.50 12.46 7.97
C ARG A 10 -27.38 13.51 7.91
N LYS A 11 -26.13 13.08 7.97
CA LYS A 11 -24.94 13.93 7.87
C LYS A 11 -24.44 13.94 6.43
N ILE A 12 -24.04 15.10 5.94
CA ILE A 12 -23.40 15.23 4.63
C ILE A 12 -21.94 14.81 4.82
N PHE A 13 -21.48 13.82 4.07
CA PHE A 13 -20.11 13.32 4.11
C PHE A 13 -19.32 13.83 2.92
N SER A 14 -18.00 13.98 3.11
CA SER A 14 -17.10 14.33 2.02
C SER A 14 -16.94 13.16 1.05
N GLY A 15 -17.37 13.33 -0.20
CA GLY A 15 -17.17 12.32 -1.26
C GLY A 15 -15.69 11.94 -1.44
N LYS A 16 -14.79 12.92 -1.28
CA LYS A 16 -13.33 12.68 -1.35
C LYS A 16 -12.85 11.73 -0.25
N ALA A 17 -13.41 11.83 0.96
CA ALA A 17 -13.05 10.93 2.05
C ALA A 17 -13.57 9.50 1.80
N LEU A 18 -14.74 9.37 1.16
CA LEU A 18 -15.27 8.07 0.72
C LEU A 18 -14.36 7.41 -0.33
N ASP A 19 -13.85 8.20 -1.27
CA ASP A 19 -12.93 7.72 -2.31
C ASP A 19 -11.61 7.23 -1.69
N VAL A 20 -11.05 7.95 -0.72
CA VAL A 20 -9.85 7.50 0.01
C VAL A 20 -10.10 6.18 0.72
N TRP A 21 -11.25 6.02 1.37
CA TRP A 21 -11.61 4.75 2.02
C TRP A 21 -11.65 3.61 1.00
N ALA A 22 -12.35 3.81 -0.12
CA ALA A 22 -12.45 2.81 -1.18
C ALA A 22 -11.06 2.44 -1.72
N MET A 23 -10.21 3.43 -1.96
CA MET A 23 -8.83 3.23 -2.40
C MET A 23 -8.01 2.44 -1.37
N GLY A 24 -8.23 2.66 -0.07
CA GLY A 24 -7.56 1.92 1.01
C GLY A 24 -7.96 0.45 1.05
N ILE A 25 -9.25 0.17 0.85
CA ILE A 25 -9.74 -1.21 0.71
C ILE A 25 -9.12 -1.88 -0.51
N THR A 26 -9.12 -1.21 -1.66
CA THR A 26 -8.52 -1.73 -2.89
C THR A 26 -7.03 -2.01 -2.73
N LEU A 27 -6.28 -1.09 -2.11
CA LEU A 27 -4.86 -1.26 -1.86
C LEU A 27 -4.59 -2.47 -0.95
N TYR A 28 -5.36 -2.62 0.13
CA TYR A 28 -5.26 -3.79 1.01
C TYR A 28 -5.53 -5.08 0.22
N CYS A 29 -6.56 -5.11 -0.62
CA CYS A 29 -6.88 -6.27 -1.46
C CYS A 29 -5.76 -6.60 -2.45
N PHE A 30 -5.08 -5.61 -3.03
CA PHE A 30 -3.95 -5.86 -3.93
C PHE A 30 -2.76 -6.51 -3.23
N VAL A 31 -2.54 -6.16 -1.97
CA VAL A 31 -1.41 -6.67 -1.18
C VAL A 31 -1.70 -8.07 -0.64
N PHE A 32 -2.87 -8.27 -0.05
CA PHE A 32 -3.20 -9.50 0.70
C PHE A 32 -4.13 -10.46 -0.05
N GLY A 33 -4.68 -10.06 -1.20
CA GLY A 33 -5.62 -10.87 -1.98
C GLY A 33 -7.01 -11.04 -1.34
N GLN A 34 -7.28 -10.35 -0.22
CA GLN A 34 -8.53 -10.43 0.52
C GLN A 34 -8.94 -9.05 1.07
N CYS A 35 -10.22 -8.86 1.38
CA CYS A 35 -10.72 -7.64 2.00
C CYS A 35 -10.39 -7.59 3.50
N PRO A 36 -10.14 -6.40 4.08
CA PRO A 36 -9.82 -6.26 5.51
C PRO A 36 -11.05 -6.50 6.42
N PHE A 37 -12.26 -6.33 5.90
CA PHE A 37 -13.51 -6.58 6.63
C PHE A 37 -14.43 -7.43 5.77
N MET A 38 -14.80 -8.63 6.25
CA MET A 38 -15.71 -9.56 5.58
C MET A 38 -16.61 -10.27 6.59
N ASP A 39 -17.84 -10.55 6.18
CA ASP A 39 -18.80 -11.40 6.90
C ASP A 39 -19.86 -11.91 5.91
N GLU A 40 -20.44 -13.07 6.19
CA GLU A 40 -21.55 -13.61 5.40
C GLU A 40 -22.84 -12.81 5.61
N ARG A 41 -23.02 -12.23 6.80
CA ARG A 41 -24.21 -11.46 7.16
C ARG A 41 -23.95 -9.98 6.99
N ILE A 42 -24.79 -9.32 6.19
CA ILE A 42 -24.65 -7.89 5.88
C ILE A 42 -24.61 -6.99 7.14
N LEU A 43 -25.44 -7.29 8.14
CA LEU A 43 -25.46 -6.52 9.40
C LEU A 43 -24.17 -6.70 10.21
N SER A 44 -23.62 -7.91 10.22
CA SER A 44 -22.33 -8.19 10.86
C SER A 44 -21.19 -7.50 10.13
N LEU A 45 -21.20 -7.52 8.79
CA LEU A 45 -20.25 -6.79 7.96
C LEU A 45 -20.31 -5.29 8.25
N HIS A 46 -21.52 -4.71 8.34
CA HIS A 46 -21.68 -3.30 8.68
C HIS A 46 -21.09 -2.98 10.06
N ASN A 47 -21.31 -3.85 11.05
CA ASN A 47 -20.74 -3.66 12.38
C ASN A 47 -19.20 -3.78 12.36
N LYS A 48 -18.64 -4.74 11.62
CA LYS A 48 -17.19 -4.86 11.42
C LYS A 48 -16.60 -3.63 10.77
N ILE A 49 -17.21 -3.14 9.69
CA ILE A 49 -16.76 -1.91 9.02
C ILE A 49 -16.73 -0.73 10.00
N LYS A 50 -17.71 -0.61 10.90
CA LYS A 50 -17.79 0.48 11.88
C LYS A 50 -16.86 0.33 13.09
N THR A 51 -16.62 -0.89 13.56
CA THR A 51 -16.05 -1.12 14.91
C THR A 51 -14.79 -1.96 14.93
N GLN A 52 -14.57 -2.83 13.94
CA GLN A 52 -13.41 -3.70 13.91
C GLN A 52 -12.16 -2.88 13.57
N THR A 53 -11.12 -3.08 14.38
CA THR A 53 -9.77 -2.56 14.13
C THR A 53 -9.18 -3.22 12.89
N LEU A 54 -8.38 -2.47 12.14
CA LEU A 54 -7.67 -3.03 10.99
C LEU A 54 -6.58 -3.99 11.50
N GLU A 55 -6.54 -5.17 10.92
CA GLU A 55 -5.51 -6.19 11.18
C GLU A 55 -4.76 -6.50 9.90
N PHE A 56 -3.48 -6.86 10.02
CA PHE A 56 -2.62 -7.22 8.91
C PHE A 56 -2.18 -8.69 9.08
N PRO A 57 -2.34 -9.55 8.06
CA PRO A 57 -1.81 -10.90 8.08
C PRO A 57 -0.28 -10.92 8.21
N ASP A 58 0.26 -12.01 8.77
CA ASP A 58 1.71 -12.19 8.90
C ASP A 58 2.44 -12.31 7.55
N GLN A 59 1.71 -12.67 6.49
CA GLN A 59 2.24 -12.84 5.13
C GLN A 59 1.29 -12.27 4.08
N PRO A 60 1.81 -11.63 3.00
CA PRO A 60 3.23 -11.29 2.80
C PRO A 60 3.72 -10.20 3.77
N GLU A 61 5.00 -10.23 4.11
CA GLU A 61 5.61 -9.14 4.88
C GLU A 61 5.62 -7.86 4.06
N ILE A 62 5.14 -6.77 4.64
CA ILE A 62 5.10 -5.45 4.02
C ILE A 62 5.81 -4.42 4.89
N THR A 63 6.29 -3.36 4.24
CA THR A 63 6.98 -2.26 4.90
C THR A 63 6.07 -1.55 5.90
N ASP A 64 6.66 -1.03 6.98
CA ASP A 64 5.93 -0.24 7.98
C ASP A 64 5.27 1.00 7.37
N PHE A 65 5.89 1.57 6.32
CA PHE A 65 5.29 2.66 5.54
C PHE A 65 3.95 2.26 4.91
N LEU A 66 3.89 1.07 4.28
CA LEU A 66 2.66 0.60 3.65
C LEU A 66 1.58 0.30 4.69
N LYS A 67 1.96 -0.28 5.84
CA LYS A 67 1.04 -0.49 6.98
C LYS A 67 0.49 0.84 7.49
N ASP A 68 1.34 1.85 7.70
CA ASP A 68 0.91 3.19 8.13
C ASP A 68 -0.04 3.83 7.11
N LEU A 69 0.32 3.79 5.83
CA LEU A 69 -0.50 4.37 4.76
C LEU A 69 -1.91 3.74 4.73
N ILE A 70 -2.00 2.41 4.70
CA ILE A 70 -3.29 1.71 4.68
C ILE A 70 -4.08 2.03 5.95
N THR A 71 -3.44 2.05 7.11
CA THR A 71 -4.08 2.38 8.40
C THR A 71 -4.71 3.76 8.36
N ARG A 72 -4.00 4.77 7.83
CA ARG A 72 -4.48 6.15 7.73
C ARG A 72 -5.58 6.33 6.68
N MET A 73 -5.56 5.53 5.61
CA MET A 73 -6.63 5.51 4.60
C MET A 73 -7.90 4.85 5.11
N LEU A 74 -7.76 3.86 5.99
CA LEU A 74 -8.86 3.10 6.62
C LEU A 74 -9.22 3.62 8.02
N ASP A 75 -8.90 4.90 8.30
CA ASP A 75 -9.41 5.58 9.49
C ASP A 75 -10.94 5.67 9.42
N LYS A 76 -11.59 5.22 10.49
CA LYS A 76 -13.06 5.21 10.61
C LYS A 76 -13.62 6.62 10.71
N ASN A 77 -12.84 7.58 11.23
CA ASN A 77 -13.25 8.97 11.28
C ASN A 77 -12.84 9.69 9.98
N PRO A 78 -13.81 10.14 9.15
CA PRO A 78 -13.51 10.80 7.88
C PRO A 78 -12.76 12.14 8.03
N GLU A 79 -12.84 12.79 9.19
CA GLU A 79 -12.16 14.08 9.44
C GLU A 79 -10.66 13.92 9.73
N SER A 80 -10.24 12.78 10.30
CA SER A 80 -8.82 12.44 10.52
C SER A 80 -8.23 11.53 9.45
N ARG A 81 -9.08 10.98 8.57
CA ARG A 81 -8.66 10.17 7.43
C ARG A 81 -7.76 10.97 6.50
N ILE A 82 -6.65 10.36 6.10
CA ILE A 82 -5.66 11.00 5.24
C ILE A 82 -6.28 11.49 3.93
N SER A 83 -5.89 12.67 3.49
CA SER A 83 -6.34 13.24 2.22
C SER A 83 -5.43 12.83 1.04
N VAL A 84 -5.97 12.86 -0.17
CA VAL A 84 -5.20 12.55 -1.40
C VAL A 84 -3.92 13.41 -1.54
N PRO A 85 -3.94 14.73 -1.26
CA PRO A 85 -2.70 15.52 -1.28
C PRO A 85 -1.64 15.01 -0.29
N GLU A 86 -2.03 14.59 0.91
CA GLU A 86 -1.11 14.04 1.90
C GLU A 86 -0.54 12.69 1.46
N ILE A 87 -1.37 11.81 0.88
CA ILE A 87 -0.91 10.54 0.29
C ILE A 87 0.18 10.81 -0.75
N LYS A 88 -0.04 11.78 -1.65
CA LYS A 88 0.94 12.16 -2.68
C LYS A 88 2.26 12.63 -2.06
N VAL A 89 2.23 13.44 -1.01
CA VAL A 89 3.45 13.92 -0.34
C VAL A 89 4.18 12.78 0.37
N LEU A 90 3.46 11.90 1.07
CA LEU A 90 4.07 10.74 1.76
C LEU A 90 4.75 9.80 0.79
N THR A 91 4.05 9.44 -0.29
CA THR A 91 4.61 8.58 -1.35
C THR A 91 5.80 9.23 -2.03
N GLN A 92 5.75 10.53 -2.34
CA GLN A 92 6.88 11.25 -2.91
C GLN A 92 8.11 11.24 -1.98
N LYS A 93 7.93 11.48 -0.67
CA LYS A 93 9.03 11.44 0.30
C LYS A 93 9.72 10.08 0.32
N VAL A 94 8.95 9.00 0.34
CA VAL A 94 9.51 7.64 0.33
C VAL A 94 10.24 7.34 -0.98
N LEU A 95 9.67 7.72 -2.13
CA LEU A 95 10.31 7.52 -3.43
C LEU A 95 11.63 8.30 -3.52
N CYS A 96 11.67 9.56 -3.08
CA CYS A 96 12.90 10.37 -3.06
C CYS A 96 13.96 9.81 -2.08
N ASN A 97 13.54 9.30 -0.93
CA ASN A 97 14.43 8.65 0.03
C ASN A 97 15.05 7.37 -0.56
N ASN A 98 14.24 6.55 -1.24
CA ASN A 98 14.71 5.31 -1.87
C ASN A 98 15.64 5.58 -3.06
N LEU A 99 15.38 6.62 -3.86
CA LEU A 99 16.29 7.04 -4.94
C LEU A 99 17.66 7.48 -4.41
N SER A 100 17.69 8.13 -3.24
CA SER A 100 18.94 8.58 -2.61
C SER A 100 19.79 7.41 -2.10
N GLN A 101 19.14 6.30 -1.70
CA GLN A 101 19.81 5.07 -1.27
C GLN A 101 20.44 4.31 -2.46
N GLU A 102 19.77 4.26 -3.61
CA GLU A 102 20.33 3.58 -4.81
C GLU A 102 21.58 4.27 -5.37
N ILE A 103 21.67 5.60 -5.26
CA ILE A 103 22.84 6.38 -5.72
C ILE A 103 24.06 6.17 -4.79
N SER A 104 23.84 5.72 -3.55
CA SER A 104 24.88 5.44 -2.55
C SER A 104 25.37 3.99 -2.54
N GLY A 105 24.83 3.12 -3.40
CA GLY A 105 25.32 1.74 -3.53
C GLY A 105 26.73 1.70 -4.14
N PRO A 106 27.60 0.74 -3.76
CA PRO A 106 28.92 0.62 -4.36
C PRO A 106 28.79 0.36 -5.87
N SER A 107 29.38 1.22 -6.69
CA SER A 107 29.39 1.08 -8.15
C SER A 107 30.01 -0.26 -8.58
N PRO A 108 29.34 -1.09 -9.39
CA PRO A 108 29.94 -2.32 -9.89
C PRO A 108 30.75 -2.02 -11.15
N LEU A 109 31.93 -1.40 -11.04
CA LEU A 109 32.85 -1.32 -12.18
C LEU A 109 34.33 -1.33 -11.75
N ARG A 110 34.96 -2.51 -11.88
CA ARG A 110 36.18 -2.66 -12.70
C ARG A 110 36.49 -4.15 -12.90
N GLU A 111 36.05 -4.69 -14.04
CA GLU A 111 36.70 -5.85 -14.66
C GLU A 111 38.10 -5.41 -15.14
N PRO A 112 39.21 -6.04 -14.69
CA PRO A 112 40.49 -5.91 -15.35
C PRO A 112 40.51 -6.86 -16.55
N GLY A 113 40.81 -6.30 -17.72
CA GLY A 113 40.73 -6.96 -19.02
C GLY A 113 41.38 -8.34 -19.08
N ARG A 114 40.61 -9.32 -19.57
CA ARG A 114 41.12 -10.63 -19.95
C ARG A 114 41.53 -10.57 -21.42
N GLY A 115 42.83 -10.41 -21.64
CA GLY A 115 43.46 -10.65 -22.94
C GLY A 115 43.33 -12.11 -23.37
N GLU A 116 43.31 -12.29 -24.69
CA GLU A 116 43.76 -13.47 -25.45
C GLU A 116 43.18 -14.86 -25.09
N LYS A 117 42.27 -15.35 -25.94
CA LYS A 117 42.56 -16.46 -26.89
C LYS A 117 41.28 -16.87 -27.64
N LEU A 118 41.19 -16.45 -28.90
CA LEU A 118 40.42 -17.16 -29.91
C LEU A 118 41.20 -18.44 -30.26
N ARG A 119 40.69 -19.61 -29.87
CA ARG A 119 41.09 -20.89 -30.48
C ARG A 119 39.88 -21.78 -30.72
N GLU A 120 39.68 -22.02 -32.01
CA GLU A 120 39.16 -23.23 -32.67
C GLU A 120 37.80 -23.79 -32.23
N TRP A 121 36.77 -23.42 -32.99
CA TRP A 121 35.59 -24.26 -33.20
C TRP A 121 35.92 -25.37 -34.23
N ARG A 122 35.74 -26.64 -33.87
CA ARG A 122 35.68 -27.76 -34.82
C ARG A 122 34.41 -28.58 -34.53
N PRO A 123 33.44 -28.70 -35.45
CA PRO A 123 32.28 -29.56 -35.25
C PRO A 123 32.60 -31.02 -35.61
N ARG A 124 31.99 -31.97 -34.90
CA ARG A 124 31.64 -33.29 -35.42
C ARG A 124 30.14 -33.34 -35.62
#